data_AF-A0A2Z6IAX1-F1
#
_entry.id   AF-A0A2Z6IAX1-F1
#
_cell.length_a   1.000
_cell.length_b   1.000
_cell.length_c   1.000
_cell.angle_alpha   90.00
_cell.angle_beta   90.00
_cell.angle_gamma   90.00
#
_symmetry.space_group_name_H-M   'P 1'
#
loop_
_entity.id
_entity.type
_entity.pdbx_description
1 polymer ?
#
loop_
_entity_poly.entity_id
_entity_poly.type
_entity_poly.pdbx_seq_one_letter_code
_entity_poly.pdbx_strand_id
1 'polypeptide(L)'
;MIRIFIVLLLLGIGVTQYQLWAGRASWFRLKELEQTLVAQRAANDRLRLQNEAFAAELYSLENQRDAIEERARWDLTMVKDREVLFRLEGEEAARDRVAASMPDYQQPDIKPGSDPTFEAKKSDLYHAPKHLSAPKARDRRE
;
A
#
# COMPACT_ATOMS: atom_id res chain seq x y z
N MET A 1 72.33 -9.63 -56.65
CA MET A 1 72.08 -10.44 -55.45
C MET A 1 71.84 -9.58 -54.21
N ILE A 2 72.78 -8.75 -53.77
CA ILE A 2 72.64 -7.89 -52.55
C ILE A 2 71.42 -6.94 -52.60
N ARG A 3 71.13 -6.32 -53.75
CA ARG A 3 69.99 -5.38 -53.88
C ARG A 3 68.62 -6.02 -53.62
N ILE A 4 68.43 -7.27 -54.03
CA ILE A 4 67.17 -8.01 -53.81
C ILE A 4 67.03 -8.34 -52.32
N PHE A 5 68.13 -8.71 -51.66
CA PHE A 5 68.15 -9.00 -50.24
C PHE A 5 67.80 -7.77 -49.39
N ILE A 6 68.30 -6.59 -49.77
CA ILE A 6 67.98 -5.31 -49.12
C ILE A 6 66.49 -4.98 -49.26
N VAL A 7 65.91 -5.16 -50.45
CA VAL A 7 64.48 -4.91 -50.67
C VAL A 7 63.62 -5.86 -49.85
N LEU A 8 63.99 -7.14 -49.77
CA LEU A 8 63.26 -8.15 -48.99
C LEU A 8 63.34 -7.86 -47.48
N LEU A 9 64.51 -7.44 -47.00
CA LEU A 9 64.71 -7.01 -45.61
C LEU A 9 63.87 -5.76 -45.30
N LEU A 10 63.89 -4.75 -46.18
CA LEU A 10 63.08 -3.54 -46.03
C LEU A 10 61.57 -3.85 -46.03
N LEU A 11 61.12 -4.77 -46.87
CA LEU A 11 59.73 -5.21 -46.90
C LEU A 11 59.33 -5.88 -45.58
N GLY A 12 60.17 -6.78 -45.05
CA GLY A 12 59.94 -7.44 -43.77
C GLY A 12 59.86 -6.45 -42.59
N ILE A 13 60.76 -5.46 -42.58
CA ILE A 13 60.74 -4.37 -41.59
C ILE A 13 59.48 -3.52 -41.77
N GLY A 14 59.10 -3.16 -42.99
CA GLY A 14 57.89 -2.37 -43.25
C GLY A 14 56.61 -3.06 -42.75
N VAL A 15 56.47 -4.36 -42.99
CA VAL A 15 55.31 -5.14 -42.52
C VAL A 15 55.25 -5.22 -41.00
N THR A 16 56.39 -5.41 -40.33
CA THR A 16 56.45 -5.46 -38.86
C THR A 16 56.17 -4.10 -38.23
N GLN A 17 56.66 -3.00 -38.82
CA GLN A 17 56.31 -1.64 -38.37
C GLN A 17 54.82 -1.34 -38.54
N TYR A 18 54.23 -1.76 -39.67
CA TYR A 18 52.80 -1.60 -39.91
C TYR A 18 51.95 -2.43 -38.92
N GLN A 19 52.34 -3.68 -38.66
CA GLN A 19 51.73 -4.52 -37.62
C GLN A 19 51.85 -3.90 -36.22
N LEU A 20 52.93 -3.16 -35.94
CA LEU A 20 53.08 -2.51 -34.64
C LEU A 20 52.10 -1.34 -34.46
N TRP A 21 51.79 -0.61 -35.53
CA TRP A 21 50.89 0.55 -35.51
C TRP A 21 49.41 0.17 -35.69
N ALA A 22 49.14 -0.86 -36.51
CA ALA A 22 47.80 -1.34 -36.85
C ALA A 22 47.39 -2.63 -36.12
N GLY A 23 48.30 -3.28 -35.40
CA GLY A 23 48.05 -4.54 -34.71
C GLY A 23 47.32 -4.36 -33.38
N ARG A 24 47.43 -5.37 -32.53
CA ARG A 24 46.62 -5.55 -31.30
C ARG A 24 46.70 -4.40 -30.28
N ALA A 25 47.67 -3.50 -30.41
CA ALA A 25 47.86 -2.29 -29.61
C ALA A 25 47.54 -0.98 -30.38
N SER A 26 46.76 -1.05 -31.46
CA SER A 26 46.42 0.14 -32.26
C SER A 26 45.70 1.18 -31.40
N TRP A 27 46.17 2.43 -31.46
CA TRP A 27 45.61 3.59 -30.75
C TRP A 27 44.11 3.80 -31.01
N PHE A 28 43.62 3.39 -32.18
CA PHE A 28 42.19 3.45 -32.51
C PHE A 28 41.35 2.48 -31.67
N ARG A 29 41.86 1.27 -31.41
CA ARG A 29 41.19 0.28 -30.56
C ARG A 29 41.12 0.74 -29.11
N LEU A 30 42.13 1.46 -28.62
CA LEU A 30 42.12 1.97 -27.26
C LEU A 30 40.97 2.96 -27.05
N LYS A 31 40.72 3.87 -28.01
CA LYS A 31 39.59 4.82 -27.94
C LYS A 31 38.24 4.13 -28.04
N GLU A 32 38.10 3.16 -28.93
CA GLU A 32 36.87 2.36 -29.05
C GLU A 32 36.61 1.55 -27.76
N LEU A 33 37.66 0.97 -27.18
CA LEU A 33 37.58 0.24 -25.93
C LEU A 33 37.26 1.16 -24.75
N GLU A 34 37.83 2.36 -24.71
CA GLU A 34 37.52 3.36 -23.68
C GLU A 34 36.05 3.80 -23.77
N GLN A 35 35.54 4.05 -24.96
CA GLN A 35 34.13 4.39 -25.19
C GLN A 35 33.18 3.27 -24.75
N THR A 36 33.48 2.03 -25.13
CA THR A 36 32.68 0.87 -24.70
C THR A 36 32.73 0.66 -23.19
N LEU A 37 33.89 0.89 -22.57
CA LEU A 37 34.06 0.78 -21.12
C LEU A 37 33.26 1.86 -20.38
N VAL A 38 33.26 3.10 -20.87
CA VAL A 38 32.41 4.18 -20.33
C VAL A 38 30.93 3.83 -20.44
N ALA A 39 30.49 3.34 -21.61
CA ALA A 39 29.09 2.94 -21.81
C ALA A 39 28.68 1.78 -20.87
N GLN A 40 29.55 0.79 -20.70
CA GLN A 40 29.32 -0.33 -19.79
C GLN A 40 29.28 0.10 -18.32
N ARG A 41 30.16 1.03 -17.91
CA ARG A 41 30.13 1.59 -16.54
C ARG A 41 28.83 2.33 -16.27
N ALA A 42 28.41 3.20 -17.19
CA ALA A 42 27.14 3.92 -17.05
C ALA A 42 25.93 2.97 -16.94
N ALA A 43 25.93 1.88 -17.72
CA ALA A 43 24.90 0.84 -17.60
C ALA A 43 24.97 0.11 -16.25
N ASN A 44 26.17 -0.22 -15.76
CA ASN A 44 26.35 -0.87 -14.46
C ASN A 44 25.89 0.02 -13.31
N ASP A 45 26.23 1.32 -13.36
CA ASP A 45 25.82 2.28 -12.34
C ASP A 45 24.30 2.44 -12.29
N ARG A 46 23.63 2.48 -13.45
CA ARG A 46 22.17 2.47 -13.51
C ARG A 46 21.57 1.21 -12.88
N LEU A 47 22.13 0.04 -13.19
CA LEU A 47 21.67 -1.24 -12.61
C LEU A 47 21.92 -1.31 -11.11
N ARG A 48 23.02 -0.74 -10.63
CA ARG A 48 23.33 -0.65 -9.19
C ARG A 48 22.29 0.18 -8.44
N LEU A 49 21.96 1.36 -8.96
CA LEU A 49 20.94 2.23 -8.37
C LEU A 49 19.57 1.54 -8.30
N GLN A 50 19.20 0.80 -9.37
CA GLN A 50 17.95 0.04 -9.38
C GLN A 50 17.96 -1.10 -8.38
N ASN A 51 19.06 -1.86 -8.29
CA ASN A 51 19.19 -2.92 -7.30
C ASN A 51 19.14 -2.37 -5.86
N GLU A 52 19.71 -1.21 -5.61
CA GLU A 52 19.66 -0.55 -4.30
C GLU A 52 18.23 -0.13 -3.95
N ALA A 53 17.49 0.42 -4.92
CA ALA A 53 16.06 0.72 -4.75
C ALA A 53 15.24 -0.55 -4.48
N PHE A 54 15.43 -1.62 -5.24
CA PHE A 54 14.75 -2.89 -5.00
C PHE A 54 15.11 -3.53 -3.67
N ALA A 55 16.37 -3.40 -3.23
CA ALA A 55 16.80 -3.88 -1.92
C ALA A 55 16.12 -3.09 -0.79
N ALA A 56 15.97 -1.77 -0.94
CA ALA A 56 15.23 -0.94 0.00
C ALA A 56 13.73 -1.28 0.01
N GLU A 57 13.14 -1.53 -1.15
CA GLU A 57 11.75 -2.00 -1.26
C GLU A 57 11.58 -3.35 -0.58
N LEU A 58 12.44 -4.34 -0.87
CA LEU A 58 12.42 -5.65 -0.21
C LEU A 58 12.56 -5.53 1.31
N TYR A 59 13.49 -4.71 1.79
CA TYR A 59 13.67 -4.44 3.21
C TYR A 59 12.41 -3.79 3.82
N SER A 60 11.78 -2.86 3.10
CA SER A 60 10.52 -2.26 3.53
C SER A 60 9.38 -3.26 3.53
N LEU A 61 9.28 -4.17 2.55
CA LEU A 61 8.26 -5.21 2.50
C LEU A 61 8.46 -6.23 3.62
N GLU A 62 9.70 -6.58 3.93
CA GLU A 62 10.05 -7.50 5.02
C GLU A 62 9.72 -6.90 6.39
N ASN A 63 10.02 -5.61 6.59
CA ASN A 63 9.82 -4.93 7.87
C ASN A 63 8.43 -4.30 8.04
N GLN A 64 7.71 -3.99 6.95
CA GLN A 64 6.33 -3.48 6.97
C GLN A 64 5.28 -4.58 6.82
N ARG A 65 5.65 -5.86 7.00
CA ARG A 65 4.66 -6.94 7.17
C ARG A 65 3.69 -6.63 8.30
N ASP A 66 4.15 -5.93 9.33
CA ASP A 66 3.33 -5.44 10.43
C ASP A 66 2.22 -4.50 9.94
N ALA A 67 2.48 -3.63 8.96
CA ALA A 67 1.48 -2.74 8.39
C ALA A 67 0.42 -3.49 7.54
N ILE A 68 0.84 -4.54 6.84
CA ILE A 68 -0.08 -5.42 6.10
C ILE A 68 -0.90 -6.28 7.08
N GLU A 69 -0.28 -6.76 8.15
CA GLU A 69 -0.94 -7.51 9.22
C GLU A 69 -1.95 -6.63 9.96
N GLU A 70 -1.61 -5.37 10.25
CA GLU A 70 -2.54 -4.39 10.82
C GLU A 70 -3.71 -4.10 9.87
N ARG A 71 -3.44 -3.94 8.56
CA ARG A 71 -4.51 -3.76 7.55
C ARG A 71 -5.42 -4.99 7.45
N ALA A 72 -4.86 -6.21 7.46
CA ALA A 72 -5.64 -7.45 7.44
C ALA A 72 -6.47 -7.63 8.71
N ARG A 73 -5.97 -7.20 9.87
CA ARG A 73 -6.71 -7.18 11.14
C ARG A 73 -7.86 -6.17 11.11
N TRP A 74 -7.67 -5.01 10.48
CA TRP A 74 -8.70 -3.98 10.34
C TRP A 74 -9.81 -4.38 9.35
N ASP A 75 -9.44 -4.78 8.13
CA ASP A 75 -10.41 -5.00 7.04
C ASP A 75 -11.04 -6.40 7.07
N LEU A 76 -10.24 -7.43 7.35
CA LEU A 76 -10.65 -8.84 7.20
C LEU A 76 -10.87 -9.55 8.53
N THR A 77 -10.63 -8.87 9.66
CA THR A 77 -10.71 -9.46 11.01
C THR A 77 -9.90 -10.76 11.12
N MET A 78 -8.74 -10.80 10.44
CA MET A 78 -7.89 -11.97 10.41
C MET A 78 -7.17 -12.13 11.76
N VAL A 79 -7.25 -13.32 12.36
CA VAL A 79 -6.65 -13.63 13.68
C VAL A 79 -5.72 -14.83 13.53
N LYS A 80 -4.54 -14.77 14.17
CA LYS A 80 -3.53 -15.84 14.12
C LYS A 80 -3.89 -16.99 15.07
N ASP A 81 -3.37 -18.19 14.81
CA ASP A 81 -3.58 -19.34 15.70
C ASP A 81 -3.06 -19.02 17.12
N ARG A 82 -3.97 -19.10 18.11
CA ARG A 82 -3.77 -18.77 19.55
C ARG A 82 -3.77 -17.29 19.93
N GLU A 83 -4.33 -16.40 19.11
CA GLU A 83 -4.55 -14.98 19.47
C GLU A 83 -6.03 -14.68 19.76
N VAL A 84 -6.32 -13.73 20.65
CA VAL A 84 -7.67 -13.22 20.93
C VAL A 84 -7.70 -11.73 20.64
N LEU A 85 -8.47 -11.32 19.62
CA LEU A 85 -8.60 -9.93 19.20
C LEU A 85 -9.70 -9.22 20.01
N PHE A 86 -9.35 -8.19 20.77
CA PHE A 86 -10.31 -7.33 21.47
C PHE A 86 -10.56 -6.05 20.65
N ARG A 87 -11.77 -5.90 20.11
CA ARG A 87 -12.20 -4.64 19.47
C ARG A 87 -12.97 -3.80 20.48
N LEU A 88 -12.37 -2.69 20.91
CA LEU A 88 -13.02 -1.70 21.77
C LEU A 88 -13.87 -0.81 20.86
N GLU A 89 -15.16 -1.11 20.77
CA GLU A 89 -16.10 -0.25 20.06
C GLU A 89 -16.45 0.95 20.93
N GLY A 90 -16.21 2.16 20.41
CA GLY A 90 -16.66 3.39 21.06
C GLY A 90 -18.18 3.45 21.15
N GLU A 91 -18.69 4.33 22.02
CA GLU A 91 -20.13 4.51 22.26
C GLU A 91 -20.93 4.76 20.96
N GLU A 92 -20.30 5.33 19.94
CA GLU A 92 -20.87 5.56 18.61
C GLU A 92 -21.19 4.27 17.84
N ALA A 93 -20.30 3.29 17.82
CA ALA A 93 -20.55 2.00 17.15
C ALA A 93 -21.68 1.21 17.87
N ALA A 94 -21.79 1.35 19.19
CA ALA A 94 -22.91 0.79 19.94
C ALA A 94 -24.24 1.48 19.56
N ARG A 95 -24.23 2.81 19.42
CA ARG A 95 -25.41 3.59 18.96
C ARG A 95 -25.81 3.20 17.53
N ASP A 96 -24.87 3.01 16.62
CA ASP A 96 -25.14 2.63 15.24
C ASP A 96 -25.76 1.23 15.13
N ARG A 97 -25.29 0.27 15.93
CA ARG A 97 -25.92 -1.06 16.02
C ARG A 97 -27.33 -0.99 16.59
N VAL A 98 -27.56 -0.15 17.60
CA VAL A 98 -28.90 0.04 18.19
C VAL A 98 -29.82 0.71 17.17
N ALA A 99 -29.33 1.71 16.45
CA ALA A 99 -30.08 2.36 15.37
C ALA A 99 -30.40 1.38 14.22
N ALA A 100 -29.44 0.53 13.83
CA ALA A 100 -29.62 -0.47 12.77
C ALA A 100 -30.52 -1.66 13.18
N SER A 101 -30.61 -1.97 14.47
CA SER A 101 -31.51 -3.01 15.01
C SER A 101 -32.88 -2.49 15.39
N MET A 102 -33.10 -1.17 15.35
CA MET A 102 -34.41 -0.59 15.54
C MET A 102 -35.27 -0.86 14.29
N PRO A 103 -36.52 -1.35 14.44
CA PRO A 103 -37.47 -1.43 13.35
C PRO A 103 -37.65 -0.06 12.68
N ASP A 104 -37.79 -0.02 11.36
CA ASP A 104 -38.14 1.21 10.66
C ASP A 104 -39.58 1.63 11.04
N TYR A 105 -39.69 2.58 11.97
CA TYR A 105 -40.97 3.14 12.39
C TYR A 105 -41.52 4.17 11.41
N GLN A 106 -40.72 4.64 10.44
CA GLN A 106 -41.19 5.59 9.43
C GLN A 106 -41.97 4.89 8.32
N GLN A 107 -41.63 3.63 8.03
CA GLN A 107 -42.37 2.76 7.12
C GLN A 107 -42.74 1.43 7.80
N PRO A 108 -43.79 1.43 8.64
CA PRO A 108 -44.30 0.19 9.17
C PRO A 108 -44.82 -0.68 8.01
N ASP A 109 -44.43 -1.95 7.97
CA ASP A 109 -44.91 -2.94 6.99
C ASP A 109 -46.38 -3.29 7.26
N ILE A 110 -47.26 -2.35 6.90
CA ILE A 110 -48.70 -2.44 7.08
C ILE A 110 -49.30 -2.87 5.74
N LYS A 111 -49.85 -4.09 5.71
CA LYS A 111 -50.57 -4.57 4.52
C LYS A 111 -51.71 -3.61 4.18
N PRO A 112 -51.84 -3.17 2.92
CA PRO A 112 -52.87 -2.22 2.53
C PRO A 112 -54.26 -2.79 2.82
N GLY A 113 -55.06 -2.06 3.59
CA GLY A 113 -56.40 -2.48 4.04
C GLY A 113 -56.46 -3.19 5.39
N SER A 114 -55.36 -3.27 6.14
CA SER A 114 -55.39 -3.78 7.52
C SER A 114 -55.91 -2.72 8.50
N ASP A 115 -56.71 -3.16 9.47
CA ASP A 115 -57.15 -2.34 10.59
C ASP A 115 -55.92 -1.90 11.42
N PRO A 116 -55.90 -0.66 11.94
CA PRO A 116 -54.82 -0.21 12.78
C PRO A 116 -54.67 -1.16 13.98
N THR A 117 -53.49 -1.76 14.13
CA THR A 117 -53.18 -2.72 15.22
C THR A 117 -53.39 -2.09 16.61
N PHE A 118 -53.31 -0.76 16.69
CA PHE A 118 -53.60 0.01 17.88
C PHE A 118 -54.41 1.25 17.50
N GLU A 119 -55.68 1.27 17.89
CA GLU A 119 -56.51 2.47 17.84
C GLU A 119 -56.40 3.19 19.19
N ALA A 120 -55.69 4.32 19.22
CA ALA A 120 -55.51 5.08 20.45
C ALA A 120 -56.86 5.68 20.90
N LYS A 121 -57.55 5.02 21.83
CA LYS A 121 -58.73 5.59 22.48
C LYS A 121 -58.28 6.76 23.35
N LYS A 122 -59.04 7.86 23.34
CA LYS A 122 -58.74 9.05 24.18
C LYS A 122 -58.58 8.73 25.67
N SER A 123 -59.24 7.66 26.14
CA SER A 123 -59.12 7.15 27.52
C SER A 123 -57.74 6.58 27.84
N ASP A 124 -57.01 6.10 26.85
CA ASP A 124 -55.77 5.33 27.02
C ASP A 124 -54.54 6.23 26.96
N LEU A 125 -54.69 7.45 26.40
CA LEU A 125 -53.63 8.45 26.33
C LEU A 125 -53.19 8.98 27.70
N TYR A 126 -54.05 8.87 28.73
CA TYR A 126 -53.76 9.37 30.08
C TYR A 126 -54.41 8.50 31.16
N HIS A 127 -53.66 7.51 31.67
CA HIS A 127 -53.99 6.85 32.93
C HIS A 127 -53.24 7.54 34.06
N ALA A 128 -53.86 8.54 34.70
CA ALA A 128 -53.30 9.10 35.93
C ALA A 128 -53.43 8.06 37.06
N PRO A 129 -52.33 7.53 37.60
CA PRO A 129 -52.39 6.55 38.69
C PRO A 129 -53.10 7.16 39.90
N LYS A 130 -54.29 6.62 40.25
CA LYS A 130 -55.18 7.14 41.30
C LYS A 130 -54.54 7.26 42.69
N HIS A 131 -53.44 6.54 42.91
CA HIS A 131 -52.72 6.48 44.18
C HIS A 131 -51.55 7.46 44.26
N LEU A 132 -51.19 8.14 43.17
CA LEU A 132 -50.15 9.16 43.17
C LEU A 132 -50.81 10.53 43.32
N SER A 133 -50.76 11.07 44.54
CA SER A 133 -51.07 12.48 44.77
C SER A 133 -49.95 13.33 44.16
N ALA A 134 -50.31 14.41 43.47
CA ALA A 134 -49.33 15.34 42.92
C ALA A 134 -48.39 15.82 44.04
N PRO A 135 -47.07 15.88 43.81
CA PRO A 135 -46.13 16.39 44.80
C PRO A 135 -46.53 17.82 45.19
N LYS A 136 -46.52 18.12 46.50
CA LYS A 136 -46.86 19.45 47.02
C LYS A 136 -45.97 20.48 46.33
N ALA A 137 -46.59 21.47 45.68
CA ALA A 137 -45.88 22.52 44.97
C ALA A 137 -44.84 23.14 45.90
N ARG A 138 -43.57 23.12 45.47
CA ARG A 138 -42.47 23.72 46.22
C ARG A 138 -42.72 25.23 46.25
N ASP A 139 -43.03 25.75 47.43
CA ASP A 139 -43.24 27.18 47.65
C ASP A 139 -41.93 27.89 47.29
N ARG A 140 -41.93 28.66 46.19
CA ARG A 140 -40.74 29.41 45.76
C ARG A 140 -40.70 30.70 46.58
N ARG A 141 -40.23 30.59 47.82
CA ARG A 141 -39.74 31.70 48.62
C ARG A 141 -38.57 31.21 49.45
N GLU A 142 -37.38 31.19 48.87
CA GLU A 142 -36.06 31.59 49.43
C GLU A 142 -35.11 31.80 48.25
#